data_AF-A0A821ZEE2-F1
#
_entry.id   AF-A0A821ZEE2-F1
#
_cell.length_a   1.000
_cell.length_b   1.000
_cell.length_c   1.000
_cell.angle_alpha   90.00
_cell.angle_beta   90.00
_cell.angle_gamma   90.00
#
_symmetry.space_group_name_H-M   'P 1'
#
loop_
_entity.id
_entity.type
_entity.pdbx_description
1 polymer ?
#
loop_
_entity_poly.entity_id
_entity_poly.type
_entity_poly.pdbx_seq_one_letter_code
_entity_poly.pdbx_strand_id
1 'polypeptide(L)'
;MYDKDHFEAGVWSCRYYQYNKWHGPYHLSLSFDHLTSKVSGQGIDDVGIFTIDGVFSSQTHRMDLIKTYERDTGNSNENIEHQVTLQLTWNSDHNQFEGKWFVRTSNYRGEGKFELKLDEFSELLIDRLND
;
A
#
# COMPACT_ATOMS: atom_id res chain seq x y z
N MET A 1 6.92 -24.83 -13.93
CA MET A 1 7.48 -23.80 -13.03
C MET A 1 6.34 -23.32 -12.18
N TYR A 2 6.49 -23.30 -10.86
CA TYR A 2 5.54 -22.61 -9.99
C TYR A 2 5.75 -21.12 -10.22
N ASP A 3 4.69 -20.42 -10.63
CA ASP A 3 4.71 -18.97 -10.69
C ASP A 3 4.87 -18.46 -9.26
N LYS A 4 5.83 -17.57 -9.02
CA LYS A 4 6.09 -17.07 -7.68
C LYS A 4 4.89 -16.20 -7.27
N ASP A 5 4.23 -16.53 -6.18
CA ASP A 5 3.13 -15.70 -5.68
C ASP A 5 3.68 -14.34 -5.27
N HIS A 6 3.16 -13.26 -5.85
CA HIS A 6 3.59 -11.88 -5.58
C HIS A 6 2.91 -11.30 -4.33
N PHE A 7 1.99 -12.05 -3.71
CA PHE A 7 1.22 -11.64 -2.55
C PHE A 7 1.87 -12.17 -1.26
N GLU A 8 3.01 -11.57 -0.90
CA GLU A 8 3.79 -11.96 0.29
C GLU A 8 3.49 -11.05 1.49
N ALA A 9 3.24 -11.63 2.65
CA ALA A 9 3.12 -10.87 3.88
C ALA A 9 4.48 -10.27 4.28
N GLY A 10 4.48 -9.03 4.77
CA GLY A 10 5.73 -8.38 5.16
C GLY A 10 5.64 -6.86 5.17
N VAL A 11 6.81 -6.21 5.19
CA VAL A 11 6.93 -4.77 5.04
C VAL A 11 7.04 -4.44 3.55
N TRP A 12 6.29 -3.42 3.13
CA TRP A 12 6.23 -2.95 1.77
C TRP A 12 6.59 -1.46 1.74
N SER A 13 7.42 -1.09 0.77
CA SER A 13 7.71 0.29 0.42
C SER A 13 6.65 0.81 -0.55
N CYS A 14 6.12 2.01 -0.31
CA CYS A 14 5.16 2.63 -1.21
C CYS A 14 5.53 4.09 -1.52
N ARG A 15 5.09 4.56 -2.68
CA ARG A 15 5.15 5.97 -3.07
C ARG A 15 3.95 6.32 -3.92
N TYR A 16 3.55 7.59 -3.86
CA TYR A 16 2.41 8.09 -4.61
C TYR A 16 2.74 9.42 -5.29
N TYR A 17 2.11 9.67 -6.42
CA TYR A 17 2.31 10.91 -7.19
C TYR A 17 1.14 11.87 -6.95
N GLN A 18 1.43 13.05 -6.43
CA GLN A 18 0.46 14.10 -6.15
C GLN A 18 1.13 15.47 -6.30
N TYR A 19 0.39 16.49 -6.76
CA TYR A 19 0.90 17.86 -6.93
C TYR A 19 2.21 17.94 -7.75
N ASN A 20 2.28 17.17 -8.84
CA ASN A 20 3.43 17.05 -9.73
C ASN A 20 4.72 16.56 -9.06
N LYS A 21 4.62 15.85 -7.93
CA LYS A 21 5.75 15.32 -7.18
C LYS A 21 5.48 13.90 -6.68
N TRP A 22 6.54 13.10 -6.59
CA TRP A 22 6.53 11.83 -5.86
C TRP A 22 6.71 12.07 -4.36
N HIS A 23 5.84 11.45 -3.57
CA HIS A 23 5.93 11.39 -2.11
C HIS A 23 6.29 9.97 -1.68
N GLY A 24 7.18 9.86 -0.69
CA GLY A 24 7.78 8.59 -0.25
C GLY A 24 9.25 8.43 -0.66
N PRO A 25 9.84 7.23 -0.45
CA PRO A 25 9.16 6.01 -0.01
C PRO A 25 8.68 6.06 1.44
N TYR A 26 7.49 5.53 1.68
CA TYR A 26 6.94 5.21 3.00
C TYR A 26 6.88 3.71 3.19
N HIS A 27 6.66 3.23 4.41
CA HIS A 27 6.58 1.81 4.72
C HIS A 27 5.21 1.46 5.32
N LEU A 28 4.67 0.32 4.91
CA LEU A 28 3.47 -0.28 5.50
C LEU A 28 3.67 -1.78 5.65
N SER A 29 2.95 -2.41 6.57
CA SER A 29 2.87 -3.87 6.65
C SER A 29 1.63 -4.37 5.95
N LEU A 30 1.75 -5.43 5.16
CA LEU A 30 0.62 -6.14 4.55
C LEU A 30 0.61 -7.61 4.97
N SER A 31 -0.59 -8.14 5.16
CA SER A 31 -0.88 -9.55 5.43
C SER A 31 -1.88 -10.05 4.41
N PHE A 32 -1.61 -11.22 3.83
CA PHE A 32 -2.44 -11.83 2.78
C PHE A 32 -3.07 -13.14 3.26
N ASP A 33 -4.38 -13.24 3.19
CA ASP A 33 -5.13 -14.48 3.40
C ASP A 33 -5.49 -15.09 2.04
N HIS A 34 -4.71 -16.08 1.61
CA HIS A 34 -4.90 -16.78 0.33
C HIS A 34 -6.16 -17.65 0.29
N LEU A 35 -6.75 -18.02 1.44
CA LEU A 35 -8.00 -18.79 1.46
C LEU A 35 -9.19 -17.90 1.10
N THR A 36 -9.19 -16.66 1.59
CA THR A 36 -10.29 -15.71 1.37
C THR A 36 -9.98 -14.62 0.34
N SER A 37 -8.75 -14.62 -0.21
CA SER A 37 -8.25 -13.58 -1.12
C SER A 37 -8.36 -12.17 -0.53
N LYS A 38 -8.14 -12.06 0.78
CA LYS A 38 -8.19 -10.80 1.54
C LYS A 38 -6.79 -10.32 1.87
N VAL A 39 -6.65 -9.00 1.88
CA VAL A 39 -5.43 -8.33 2.32
C VAL A 39 -5.79 -7.30 3.38
N SER A 40 -4.98 -7.24 4.43
CA SER A 40 -5.08 -6.23 5.46
C SER A 40 -3.69 -5.67 5.80
N GLY A 41 -3.65 -4.50 6.41
CA GLY A 41 -2.38 -3.86 6.72
C GLY A 41 -2.51 -2.54 7.44
N GLN A 42 -1.37 -1.90 7.68
CA GLN A 42 -1.28 -0.60 8.31
C GLN A 42 0.05 0.06 7.97
N GLY A 43 0.10 1.38 8.04
CA GLY A 43 1.31 2.14 7.80
C GLY A 43 1.18 3.60 8.22
N ILE A 44 2.22 4.36 7.92
CA ILE A 44 2.29 5.79 8.21
C ILE A 44 2.91 6.48 6.99
N ASP A 45 2.32 7.58 6.55
CA ASP A 45 2.90 8.49 5.57
C ASP A 45 2.85 9.94 6.07
N ASP A 46 3.08 10.90 5.17
CA ASP A 46 3.01 12.33 5.45
C ASP A 46 1.60 12.88 5.65
N VAL A 47 0.55 12.13 5.25
CA VAL A 47 -0.84 12.45 5.54
C VAL A 47 -1.20 12.00 6.96
N GLY A 48 -0.85 10.77 7.35
CA GLY A 48 -1.12 10.26 8.69
C GLY A 48 -0.93 8.75 8.87
N ILE A 49 -1.40 8.25 10.02
CA ILE A 49 -1.51 6.82 10.30
C ILE A 49 -2.73 6.27 9.56
N PHE A 50 -2.60 5.07 9.00
CA PHE A 50 -3.68 4.45 8.24
C PHE A 50 -3.72 2.94 8.38
N THR A 51 -4.90 2.38 8.15
CA THR A 51 -5.11 0.95 7.90
C THR A 51 -5.36 0.67 6.42
N ILE A 52 -5.15 -0.57 6.01
CA ILE A 52 -5.46 -1.11 4.68
C ILE A 52 -6.40 -2.30 4.86
N ASP A 53 -7.46 -2.33 4.05
CA ASP A 53 -8.35 -3.47 3.88
C ASP A 53 -8.66 -3.64 2.39
N GLY A 54 -8.69 -4.86 1.88
CA GLY A 54 -8.98 -5.08 0.48
C GLY A 54 -9.02 -6.54 0.05
N VAL A 55 -8.99 -6.73 -1.27
CA VAL A 55 -8.95 -8.04 -1.91
C VAL A 55 -7.84 -8.08 -2.94
N PHE A 56 -7.35 -9.29 -3.20
CA PHE A 56 -6.36 -9.55 -4.25
C PHE A 56 -6.78 -10.72 -5.13
N SER A 57 -6.11 -10.88 -6.26
CA SER A 57 -6.37 -11.99 -7.19
C SER A 57 -5.07 -12.56 -7.72
N SER A 58 -4.70 -13.76 -7.27
CA SER A 58 -3.55 -14.51 -7.79
C SER A 58 -3.67 -14.86 -9.29
N GLN A 59 -4.89 -14.88 -9.85
CA GLN A 59 -5.10 -15.16 -11.27
C GLN A 59 -4.83 -13.96 -12.17
N THR A 60 -5.13 -12.75 -11.68
CA THR A 60 -5.00 -11.51 -12.46
C THR A 60 -3.84 -10.64 -12.01
N HIS A 61 -3.19 -11.01 -10.90
CA HIS A 61 -2.16 -10.25 -10.21
C HIS A 61 -2.60 -8.80 -9.92
N ARG A 62 -3.84 -8.66 -9.42
CA ARG A 62 -4.45 -7.36 -9.09
C ARG A 62 -4.80 -7.25 -7.62
N MET A 63 -4.85 -6.01 -7.14
CA MET A 63 -5.40 -5.64 -5.83
C MET A 63 -6.35 -4.47 -5.95
N ASP A 64 -7.44 -4.54 -5.18
CA ASP A 64 -8.33 -3.43 -4.89
C ASP A 64 -8.30 -3.20 -3.37
N LEU A 65 -7.73 -2.08 -2.95
CA LEU A 65 -7.48 -1.75 -1.55
C LEU A 65 -8.22 -0.48 -1.14
N ILE A 66 -8.60 -0.41 0.12
CA ILE A 66 -9.09 0.79 0.79
C ILE A 66 -8.10 1.13 1.90
N LYS A 67 -7.52 2.33 1.78
CA LYS A 67 -6.69 2.94 2.80
C LYS A 67 -7.54 3.89 3.62
N THR A 68 -7.62 3.70 4.92
CA THR A 68 -8.41 4.54 5.83
C THR A 68 -7.48 5.27 6.78
N TYR A 69 -7.49 6.61 6.77
CA TYR A 69 -6.68 7.40 7.69
C TYR A 69 -7.35 7.54 9.06
N GLU A 70 -6.55 7.39 10.11
CA GLU A 70 -6.98 7.65 11.49
C GLU A 70 -7.02 9.16 11.75
N ARG A 71 -8.15 9.66 12.26
CA ARG A 71 -8.33 11.07 12.61
C ARG A 71 -7.24 11.54 13.60
N ASP A 72 -6.86 12.81 13.50
CA ASP A 72 -5.92 13.48 14.42
C ASP A 72 -4.48 12.95 14.36
N THR A 73 -4.09 12.34 13.23
CA THR A 73 -2.72 11.91 12.96
C THR A 73 -2.12 12.64 11.76
N GLY A 74 -0.81 12.91 11.77
CA GLY A 74 -0.10 13.53 10.64
C GLY A 74 -0.55 14.96 10.31
N ASN A 75 -0.78 15.23 9.02
CA ASN A 75 -1.13 16.56 8.51
C ASN A 75 -2.64 16.81 8.60
N SER A 76 -3.06 17.62 9.57
CA SER A 76 -4.48 17.91 9.82
C SER A 76 -5.22 18.60 8.66
N ASN A 77 -4.51 19.24 7.72
CA ASN A 77 -5.15 19.84 6.54
C ASN A 77 -5.52 18.80 5.48
N GLU A 78 -4.85 17.64 5.48
CA GLU A 78 -5.05 16.58 4.50
C GLU A 78 -5.77 15.37 5.12
N ASN A 79 -5.49 15.06 6.38
CA ASN A 79 -6.13 14.01 7.14
C ASN A 79 -7.46 14.46 7.74
N ILE A 80 -8.49 14.41 6.90
CA ILE A 80 -9.89 14.66 7.28
C ILE A 80 -10.67 13.36 7.56
N GLU A 81 -10.00 12.31 8.04
CA GLU A 81 -10.57 10.96 8.25
C GLU A 81 -11.29 10.45 7.00
N HIS A 82 -10.53 10.26 5.94
CA HIS A 82 -11.06 9.86 4.63
C HIS A 82 -10.45 8.55 4.15
N GLN A 83 -11.10 8.00 3.14
CA GLN A 83 -10.67 6.78 2.48
C GLN A 83 -10.03 7.09 1.14
N VAL A 84 -8.98 6.34 0.82
CA VAL A 84 -8.32 6.33 -0.48
C VAL A 84 -8.44 4.93 -1.07
N THR A 85 -9.03 4.83 -2.27
CA THR A 85 -9.08 3.58 -3.03
C THR A 85 -7.78 3.42 -3.80
N LEU A 86 -7.14 2.26 -3.69
CA LEU A 86 -5.96 1.89 -4.48
C LEU A 86 -6.34 0.75 -5.43
N GLN A 87 -6.00 0.88 -6.70
CA GLN A 87 -6.18 -0.16 -7.71
C GLN A 87 -4.84 -0.46 -8.34
N LEU A 88 -4.30 -1.64 -8.06
CA LEU A 88 -2.92 -1.99 -8.38
C LEU A 88 -2.86 -3.28 -9.21
N THR A 89 -1.89 -3.35 -10.10
CA THR A 89 -1.57 -4.54 -10.90
C THR A 89 -0.08 -4.81 -10.81
N TRP A 90 0.29 -6.08 -10.74
CA TRP A 90 1.69 -6.49 -10.76
C TRP A 90 2.37 -6.08 -12.06
N ASN A 91 3.56 -5.48 -11.94
CA ASN A 91 4.45 -5.16 -13.04
C ASN A 91 5.70 -6.03 -12.92
N SER A 92 5.84 -7.01 -13.82
CA SER A 92 6.96 -7.95 -13.85
C SER A 92 8.30 -7.30 -14.22
N ASP A 93 8.28 -6.21 -14.99
CA ASP A 93 9.51 -5.55 -15.44
C ASP A 93 10.18 -4.79 -14.29
N HIS A 94 9.37 -4.31 -13.34
CA HIS A 94 9.83 -3.55 -12.17
C HIS A 94 9.79 -4.34 -10.86
N ASN A 95 9.24 -5.55 -10.87
CA ASN A 95 9.06 -6.41 -9.69
C ASN A 95 8.30 -5.67 -8.56
N GLN A 96 7.18 -5.03 -8.90
CA GLN A 96 6.35 -4.26 -7.97
C GLN A 96 4.90 -4.16 -8.44
N PHE A 97 3.99 -3.78 -7.56
CA PHE A 97 2.63 -3.40 -7.90
C PHE A 97 2.54 -1.92 -8.29
N GLU A 98 1.83 -1.63 -9.37
CA GLU A 98 1.64 -0.27 -9.89
C GLU A 98 0.18 -0.01 -10.21
N GLY A 99 -0.25 1.25 -10.08
CA GLY A 99 -1.58 1.63 -10.50
C GLY A 99 -1.96 3.03 -10.06
N LYS A 100 -3.21 3.18 -9.62
CA LYS A 100 -3.77 4.47 -9.22
C LYS A 100 -4.29 4.47 -7.80
N TRP A 101 -4.17 5.62 -7.16
CA TRP A 101 -4.95 5.98 -5.99
C TRP A 101 -6.09 6.92 -6.39
N PHE A 102 -7.20 6.86 -5.66
CA PHE A 102 -8.37 7.72 -5.83
C PHE A 102 -8.89 8.16 -4.47
N VAL A 103 -9.24 9.42 -4.34
CA VAL A 103 -9.91 9.96 -3.16
C VAL A 103 -11.13 10.75 -3.56
N ARG A 104 -12.20 10.61 -2.78
CA ARG A 104 -13.42 11.37 -2.95
C ARG A 104 -13.99 11.71 -1.58
N THR A 105 -13.94 12.99 -1.25
CA THR A 105 -14.62 13.56 -0.08
C THR A 105 -15.71 14.52 -0.54
N SER A 106 -16.39 15.18 0.39
CA SER A 106 -17.39 16.21 0.05
C SER A 106 -16.77 17.42 -0.69
N ASN A 107 -15.51 17.74 -0.39
CA ASN A 107 -14.85 18.97 -0.84
C ASN A 107 -13.65 18.73 -1.76
N TYR A 108 -13.23 17.48 -1.93
CA TYR A 108 -12.04 17.14 -2.70
C TYR A 108 -12.22 15.85 -3.50
N ARG A 109 -11.66 15.86 -4.72
CA ARG A 109 -11.52 14.68 -5.56
C ARG A 109 -10.12 14.70 -6.15
N GLY A 110 -9.40 13.60 -5.95
CA GLY A 110 -8.04 13.46 -6.44
C GLY A 110 -7.80 12.05 -6.97
N GLU A 111 -6.84 11.96 -7.88
CA GLU A 111 -6.25 10.70 -8.31
C GLU A 111 -4.79 10.91 -8.69
N GLY A 112 -4.02 9.83 -8.67
CA GLY A 112 -2.63 9.86 -9.07
C GLY A 112 -2.03 8.47 -9.15
N LYS A 113 -0.74 8.40 -9.50
CA LYS A 113 -0.03 7.12 -9.59
C LYS A 113 0.32 6.60 -8.20
N PHE A 114 0.33 5.29 -8.05
CA PHE A 114 0.75 4.60 -6.84
C PHE A 114 1.67 3.43 -7.19
N GLU A 115 2.72 3.25 -6.40
CA GLU A 115 3.66 2.13 -6.52
C GLU A 115 3.86 1.47 -5.16
N LEU A 116 3.97 0.14 -5.16
CA LEU A 116 4.05 -0.69 -3.97
C LEU A 116 5.00 -1.85 -4.21
N LYS A 117 6.08 -1.94 -3.43
CA LYS A 117 7.16 -2.91 -3.60
C LYS A 117 7.48 -3.61 -2.28
N LEU A 118 7.63 -4.94 -2.31
CA LEU A 118 8.01 -5.70 -1.12
C LEU A 118 9.42 -5.29 -0.70
N ASP A 119 9.60 -4.97 0.58
CA ASP A 119 10.91 -4.63 1.13
C ASP A 119 11.64 -5.90 1.56
N GLU A 120 12.56 -6.38 0.72
CA GLU A 120 13.33 -7.60 0.96
C GLU A 120 14.30 -7.49 2.16
N PHE A 121 14.48 -6.28 2.74
CA PHE A 121 15.39 -6.07 3.87
C PHE A 121 14.77 -6.39 5.25
N SER A 122 13.47 -6.70 5.35
CA SER A 122 12.85 -7.04 6.64
C SER A 122 13.34 -8.37 7.23
N GLU A 123 13.87 -9.29 6.43
CA GLU A 123 14.46 -10.54 6.93
C GLU A 123 15.82 -10.31 7.62
N LEU A 124 16.63 -9.36 7.14
CA LEU A 124 17.97 -9.06 7.68
C LEU A 124 17.95 -8.32 9.03
N LEU A 125 16.81 -7.73 9.41
CA LEU A 125 16.67 -6.99 10.66
C LEU A 125 16.33 -7.93 11.84
N ILE A 126 15.71 -9.08 11.57
CA ILE A 126 15.42 -10.11 12.58
C ILE A 126 16.71 -10.81 13.02
N ASP A 127 17.65 -11.06 12.10
CA ASP A 127 18.93 -11.69 12.46
C ASP A 127 19.83 -10.77 13.30
N ARG A 128 19.80 -9.44 13.06
CA ARG A 128 20.62 -8.47 13.82
C ARG A 128 20.08 -8.08 15.19
N LEU A 129 18.83 -8.44 15.51
CA LEU A 129 18.25 -8.22 16.84
C LEU A 129 18.40 -9.43 17.77
N ASN A 130 18.92 -10.55 17.24
CA ASN A 130 19.17 -11.79 17.97
C ASN A 130 20.67 -12.06 18.24
N ASP A 131 21.55 -11.12 17.89
CA ASP A 131 22.98 -11.08 18.23
C ASP A 131 23.28 -9.95 19.23
#